data_AF-A0A5P3MNL5-F1
#
_entry.id   AF-A0A5P3MNL5-F1
#
_cell.length_a   1.000
_cell.length_b   1.000
_cell.length_c   1.000
_cell.angle_alpha   90.00
_cell.angle_beta   90.00
_cell.angle_gamma   90.00
#
_symmetry.space_group_name_H-M   'P 1'
#
loop_
_entity.id
_entity.type
_entity.pdbx_description
1 polymer ?
#
loop_
_entity_poly.entity_id
_entity_poly.type
_entity_poly.pdbx_seq_one_letter_code
_entity_poly.pdbx_strand_id
1 'polypeptide(L)'
;MDMMTFTNYLLLGLCVFTMLLVWSRNWKRKQAYYEKIKSNPDNIRWVKQNLSGVDWRDLKTVSERFQLPLLQAKQLIDYCKTQNRP
;
A
#
# COMPACT_ATOMS: atom_id res chain seq x y z
N MET A 1 -42.50 7.52 8.73
CA MET A 1 -41.28 7.47 9.58
C MET A 1 -41.20 8.78 10.31
N ASP A 2 -41.11 8.76 11.64
CA ASP A 2 -40.91 9.96 12.45
C ASP A 2 -39.72 10.77 11.92
N MET A 3 -39.90 12.08 11.83
CA MET A 3 -38.92 13.02 11.28
C MET A 3 -37.56 12.89 12.00
N MET A 4 -37.59 12.59 13.30
CA MET A 4 -36.41 12.32 14.11
C MET A 4 -35.64 11.06 13.67
N THR A 5 -36.35 9.99 13.29
CA THR A 5 -35.73 8.73 12.86
C THR A 5 -35.05 8.89 11.50
N PHE A 6 -35.64 9.66 10.58
CA PHE A 6 -35.04 9.98 9.28
C PHE A 6 -33.74 10.79 9.43
N THR A 7 -33.76 11.85 10.25
CA THR A 7 -32.57 12.68 10.51
C THR A 7 -31.45 11.85 11.13
N ASN A 8 -31.77 10.90 12.02
CA ASN A 8 -30.78 10.05 12.66
C ASN A 8 -30.10 9.09 11.66
N TYR A 9 -30.87 8.45 10.76
CA TYR A 9 -30.30 7.63 9.68
C TYR A 9 -29.46 8.44 8.70
N LEU A 10 -29.87 9.67 8.39
CA LEU A 10 -29.12 10.57 7.52
C LEU A 10 -27.77 10.98 8.15
N LEU A 11 -27.75 11.29 9.45
CA LEU A 11 -26.53 11.54 10.23
C LEU A 11 -25.59 10.33 10.23
N LEU A 12 -26.14 9.13 10.46
CA LEU A 12 -25.37 7.88 10.44
C LEU A 12 -24.76 7.62 9.05
N GLY A 13 -25.53 7.84 7.99
CA GLY A 13 -25.05 7.76 6.61
C GLY A 13 -23.93 8.75 6.31
N LEU A 14 -24.07 10.02 6.74
CA LEU A 14 -23.05 11.05 6.61
C LEU A 14 -21.77 10.71 7.38
N CYS A 15 -21.87 10.19 8.60
CA CYS A 15 -20.72 9.74 9.39
C CYS A 15 -19.95 8.63 8.67
N VAL A 16 -20.65 7.58 8.21
CA VAL A 16 -20.01 6.48 7.47
C VAL A 16 -19.38 6.99 6.17
N PHE A 17 -20.06 7.89 5.45
CA PHE A 17 -19.57 8.47 4.21
C PHE A 17 -18.27 9.29 4.43
N THR A 18 -18.21 10.10 5.48
CA THR A 18 -16.99 10.88 5.80
C THR A 18 -15.81 9.97 6.16
N MET A 19 -16.04 8.89 6.92
CA MET A 19 -14.98 7.90 7.22
C MET A 19 -14.49 7.19 5.96
N LEU A 20 -15.39 6.80 5.05
CA LEU A 20 -15.03 6.20 3.76
C LEU A 20 -14.22 7.15 2.87
N LEU A 21 -14.58 8.45 2.84
CA LEU A 21 -13.83 9.46 2.10
C LEU A 21 -12.42 9.65 2.66
N VAL A 22 -12.26 9.73 3.98
CA VAL A 22 -10.95 9.83 4.62
C VAL A 22 -10.12 8.58 4.34
N TRP A 23 -10.71 7.40 4.42
CA TRP A 23 -10.04 6.14 4.12
C TRP A 23 -9.59 6.08 2.65
N SER A 24 -10.48 6.40 1.70
CA SER A 24 -10.19 6.44 0.26
C SER A 24 -9.06 7.44 -0.07
N ARG A 25 -9.09 8.63 0.53
CA ARG A 25 -8.06 9.65 0.32
C ARG A 25 -6.70 9.22 0.86
N ASN A 26 -6.68 8.56 2.02
CA ASN A 26 -5.44 8.04 2.60
C ASN A 26 -4.91 6.82 1.82
N TRP A 27 -5.81 6.03 1.23
CA TRP A 27 -5.45 4.87 0.42
C TRP A 27 -4.81 5.27 -0.92
N LYS A 28 -5.34 6.29 -1.60
CA LYS A 28 -4.72 6.86 -2.81
C LYS A 28 -3.30 7.37 -2.57
N ARG A 29 -3.04 8.02 -1.44
CA ARG A 29 -1.67 8.47 -1.09
C ARG A 29 -0.71 7.29 -0.91
N LYS A 30 -1.15 6.21 -0.25
CA LYS A 30 -0.34 4.99 -0.09
C LYS A 30 -0.07 4.30 -1.44
N GLN A 31 -1.05 4.27 -2.34
CA GLN A 31 -0.87 3.74 -3.70
C GLN A 31 0.13 4.57 -4.52
N ALA A 32 0.00 5.89 -4.53
CA ALA A 32 0.92 6.76 -5.27
C ALA A 32 2.37 6.62 -4.79
N TYR A 33 2.59 6.41 -3.48
CA TYR A 33 3.92 6.16 -2.93
C TYR A 33 4.51 4.83 -3.42
N TYR A 34 3.69 3.78 -3.44
CA TYR A 34 4.08 2.47 -3.98
C TYR A 34 4.39 2.54 -5.48
N GLU A 35 3.55 3.23 -6.26
CA GLU A 35 3.78 3.43 -7.69
C GLU A 35 5.05 4.23 -7.96
N LYS A 36 5.35 5.26 -7.16
CA LYS A 36 6.59 6.03 -7.29
C LYS A 36 7.82 5.17 -7.03
N ILE A 37 7.76 4.25 -6.07
CA ILE A 37 8.86 3.32 -5.78
C ILE A 37 9.02 2.29 -6.88
N LYS A 38 7.90 1.75 -7.39
CA LYS A 38 7.88 0.80 -8.52
C LYS A 38 8.33 1.43 -9.84
N SER A 39 8.00 2.70 -10.08
CA SER A 39 8.36 3.43 -11.30
C SER A 39 9.82 3.84 -11.35
N ASN A 40 10.56 3.76 -10.24
CA ASN A 40 11.95 4.16 -10.20
C ASN A 40 12.88 2.94 -10.47
N PRO A 41 13.55 2.87 -11.63
CA PRO A 41 14.39 1.73 -11.99
C PRO A 41 15.58 1.55 -11.05
N ASP A 42 16.06 2.62 -10.40
CA ASP A 42 17.11 2.55 -9.39
C ASP A 42 16.71 1.77 -8.14
N ASN A 43 15.45 1.92 -7.71
CA ASN A 43 14.92 1.19 -6.55
C ASN A 43 14.79 -0.30 -6.86
N ILE A 44 14.33 -0.64 -8.07
CA ILE A 44 14.26 -2.03 -8.54
C ILE A 44 15.65 -2.66 -8.60
N ARG A 45 16.64 -1.92 -9.13
CA ARG A 45 18.03 -2.38 -9.20
C ARG A 45 18.62 -2.60 -7.81
N TRP A 46 18.35 -1.70 -6.87
CA TRP A 46 18.78 -1.85 -5.48
C TRP A 46 18.17 -3.09 -4.81
N VAL A 47 16.86 -3.32 -5.01
CA VAL A 47 16.19 -4.54 -4.52
C VAL A 47 16.83 -5.78 -5.11
N LYS A 48 17.06 -5.82 -6.44
CA LYS A 48 17.74 -6.95 -7.10
C LYS A 48 19.13 -7.24 -6.53
N GLN A 49 19.90 -6.22 -6.17
CA GLN A 49 21.25 -6.38 -5.61
C GLN A 49 21.26 -6.77 -4.12
N ASN A 50 20.22 -6.42 -3.37
CA ASN A 50 20.13 -6.67 -1.93
C ASN A 50 19.29 -7.89 -1.56
N LEU A 51 18.73 -8.60 -2.55
CA LEU A 51 18.05 -9.89 -2.35
C LEU A 51 19.10 -10.95 -1.97
N SER A 52 19.19 -11.25 -0.68
CA SER A 52 20.10 -12.25 -0.13
C SER A 52 19.57 -13.68 -0.31
N GLY A 53 18.35 -13.83 -0.85
CA GLY A 53 17.68 -15.12 -1.08
C GLY A 53 16.93 -15.63 0.17
N VAL A 54 16.98 -14.88 1.25
CA VAL A 54 16.30 -15.17 2.52
C VAL A 54 15.07 -14.27 2.61
N ASP A 55 13.91 -14.81 2.22
CA ASP A 55 12.68 -14.03 1.99
C ASP A 55 12.29 -13.10 3.14
N TRP A 56 12.44 -13.51 4.40
CA TRP A 56 12.09 -12.69 5.56
C TRP A 56 13.09 -11.55 5.84
N ARG A 57 14.40 -11.77 5.62
CA ARG A 57 15.40 -10.70 5.76
C ARG A 57 15.28 -9.71 4.63
N ASP A 58 15.04 -10.19 3.42
CA ASP A 58 14.83 -9.36 2.25
C ASP A 58 13.56 -8.51 2.40
N LEU A 59 12.46 -9.09 2.89
CA LEU A 59 11.23 -8.35 3.20
C LEU A 59 11.47 -7.22 4.20
N LYS A 60 12.19 -7.52 5.30
CA LYS A 60 12.46 -6.55 6.36
C LYS A 60 13.33 -5.41 5.84
N THR A 61 14.40 -5.74 5.12
CA THR A 61 15.33 -4.79 4.51
C THR A 61 14.62 -3.87 3.51
N VAL A 62 13.77 -4.41 2.63
CA VAL A 62 12.98 -3.62 1.66
C VAL A 62 11.92 -2.78 2.38
N SER A 63 11.23 -3.34 3.39
CA SER A 63 10.25 -2.62 4.19
C SER A 63 10.86 -1.44 4.95
N GLU A 64 12.03 -1.62 5.58
CA GLU A 64 12.76 -0.56 6.28
C GLU A 64 13.28 0.51 5.31
N ARG A 65 13.92 0.11 4.20
CA ARG A 65 14.49 1.03 3.22
C ARG A 65 13.44 1.93 2.57
N PHE A 66 12.30 1.35 2.19
CA PHE A 66 11.25 2.06 1.48
C PHE A 66 10.13 2.58 2.39
N GLN A 67 10.22 2.29 3.70
CA GLN A 67 9.17 2.55 4.70
C GLN A 67 7.79 2.05 4.24
N LEU A 68 7.79 0.90 3.55
CA LEU A 68 6.60 0.29 2.99
C LEU A 68 6.02 -0.76 3.94
N PRO A 69 4.69 -0.93 3.98
CA PRO A 69 4.10 -2.08 4.65
C PRO A 69 4.63 -3.39 4.03
N LEU A 70 4.84 -4.39 4.88
CA LEU A 70 5.42 -5.70 4.53
C LEU A 70 4.74 -6.34 3.30
N LEU A 71 3.42 -6.14 3.14
CA LEU A 71 2.66 -6.64 1.99
C LEU A 71 3.16 -6.05 0.66
N GLN A 72 3.43 -4.74 0.63
CA GLN A 72 3.92 -4.03 -0.55
C GLN A 72 5.39 -4.36 -0.82
N ALA A 73 6.20 -4.50 0.25
CA ALA A 73 7.58 -4.98 0.12
C ALA A 73 7.64 -6.37 -0.51
N LYS A 74 6.75 -7.29 -0.09
CA LYS A 74 6.61 -8.62 -0.70
C LYS A 74 6.24 -8.53 -2.18
N GLN A 75 5.24 -7.74 -2.55
CA GLN A 75 4.84 -7.55 -3.95
C GLN A 75 5.98 -7.01 -4.82
N LEU A 76 6.81 -6.11 -4.28
CA LEU A 76 7.96 -5.56 -4.97
C LEU A 76 9.06 -6.63 -5.20
N ILE A 77 9.31 -7.47 -4.19
CA ILE A 77 10.26 -8.59 -4.28
C ILE A 77 9.78 -9.64 -5.29
N ASP A 78 8.51 -10.04 -5.22
CA ASP A 78 7.88 -10.97 -6.16
C ASP A 78 7.95 -10.45 -7.61
N TYR A 79 7.72 -9.14 -7.80
CA TYR A 79 7.87 -8.49 -9.10
C TYR A 79 9.32 -8.56 -9.61
N CYS A 80 10.30 -8.27 -8.74
CA CYS A 80 11.72 -8.35 -9.09
C CYS A 80 12.18 -9.78 -9.41
N LYS A 81 11.71 -10.78 -8.64
CA LYS A 81 11.98 -12.21 -8.88
C LYS A 81 11.39 -12.67 -10.21
N THR A 82 10.14 -12.32 -10.49
CA THR A 82 9.46 -12.66 -11.76
C THR A 82 10.18 -12.06 -12.98
N GLN A 83 10.69 -10.83 -12.86
CA GLN A 83 11.47 -10.18 -13.91
C GLN A 83 12.87 -10.77 -14.13
N ASN A 84 13.36 -11.62 -13.23
CA ASN A 84 14.70 -12.19 -13.23
C ASN A 84 14.72 -13.67 -13.67
N ARG A 85 13.56 -14.23 -14.07
CA ARG A 85 13.50 -15.53 -14.75
C ARG A 85 13.86 -15.30 -16.23
N PRO A 86 14.87 -16.01 -16.77
CA PRO A 86 15.22 -15.95 -18.18
C PRO A 86 14.08 -16.43 -19.07
#